data_AF-A0A4R4PT29-F1
#
_entry.id   AF-A0A4R4PT29-F1
#
_cell.length_a   1.000
_cell.length_b   1.000
_cell.length_c   1.000
_cell.angle_alpha   90.00
_cell.angle_beta   90.00
_cell.angle_gamma   90.00
#
_symmetry.space_group_name_H-M   'P 1'
#
loop_
_entity.id
_entity.type
_entity.pdbx_description
1 polymer ?
#
loop_
_entity_poly.entity_id
_entity_poly.type
_entity_poly.pdbx_seq_one_letter_code
_entity_poly.pdbx_strand_id
1 'polypeptide(L)'
;MPAPRRRSRSPLAAIAAAGLVLVLAVGVLLALDDDRGTPSAAGTANSTPHSPATSAAPKPPSPSTSPPAPPTTEAPEPLDLRQLATEFVALLVKAQAQGQVDRRTADDLRDELADLIRGKPKDRAKHVKKLRERIDEAAERDELSSGIADRLDDLLERVEVHVGRDDG
;
A
#
# COMPACT_ATOMS: atom_id res chain seq x y z
N MET A 1 -2.36 -44.58 43.64
CA MET A 1 -1.69 -45.10 42.43
C MET A 1 -1.74 -44.04 41.34
N PRO A 2 -0.63 -43.35 41.01
CA PRO A 2 -0.60 -42.37 39.91
C PRO A 2 -0.30 -43.05 38.55
N ALA A 3 -1.07 -42.72 37.52
CA ALA A 3 -0.87 -43.22 36.15
C ALA A 3 0.05 -42.28 35.32
N PRO A 4 0.89 -42.82 34.42
CA PRO A 4 1.91 -42.06 33.70
C PRO A 4 1.35 -41.22 32.54
N ARG A 5 1.81 -39.97 32.44
CA ARG A 5 1.51 -39.05 31.33
C ARG A 5 2.28 -39.45 30.07
N ARG A 6 1.54 -39.82 29.02
CA ARG A 6 2.06 -40.14 27.69
C ARG A 6 2.41 -38.84 26.95
N ARG A 7 3.70 -38.50 26.89
CA ARG A 7 4.23 -37.38 26.07
C ARG A 7 4.13 -37.75 24.59
N SER A 8 3.18 -37.17 23.86
CA SER A 8 3.20 -37.12 22.40
C SER A 8 4.24 -36.11 21.94
N ARG A 9 5.34 -36.60 21.34
CA ARG A 9 6.30 -35.76 20.63
C ARG A 9 5.69 -35.38 19.28
N SER A 10 5.47 -34.09 19.05
CA SER A 10 4.94 -33.59 17.79
C SER A 10 6.03 -33.70 16.69
N PRO A 11 5.68 -34.17 15.48
CA PRO A 11 6.61 -34.32 14.36
C PRO A 11 7.00 -33.00 13.68
N LEU A 12 6.68 -31.84 14.28
CA LEU A 12 6.94 -30.51 13.72
C LEU A 12 8.42 -30.08 13.77
N ALA A 13 9.26 -30.80 14.51
CA ALA A 13 10.68 -30.46 14.64
C ALA A 13 11.53 -30.80 13.39
N ALA A 14 11.00 -31.55 12.41
CA ALA A 14 11.81 -32.05 11.30
C ALA A 14 11.84 -31.15 10.05
N ILE A 15 10.97 -30.13 9.94
CA ILE A 15 10.84 -29.30 8.72
C ILE A 15 11.74 -28.04 8.78
N ALA A 16 12.38 -27.76 9.91
CA ALA A 16 13.17 -26.54 10.14
C ALA A 16 14.54 -26.50 9.43
N ALA A 17 15.08 -27.64 8.95
CA ALA A 17 16.48 -27.68 8.48
C ALA A 17 16.67 -27.43 6.96
N ALA A 18 15.65 -27.62 6.13
CA ALA A 18 15.81 -27.54 4.67
C ALA A 18 15.66 -26.13 4.07
N GLY A 19 15.00 -25.21 4.77
CA GLY A 19 14.70 -23.85 4.24
C GLY A 19 15.88 -22.86 4.29
N LEU A 20 16.90 -23.12 5.12
CA LEU A 20 17.96 -22.15 5.41
C LEU A 20 19.00 -22.00 4.28
N VAL A 21 19.15 -23.00 3.41
CA VAL A 21 20.19 -23.01 2.35
C VAL A 21 19.78 -22.17 1.13
N LEU A 22 18.47 -22.05 0.85
CA LEU A 22 17.97 -21.31 -0.32
C LEU A 22 18.11 -19.79 -0.17
N VAL A 23 17.99 -19.26 1.06
CA VAL A 23 18.00 -17.81 1.32
C VAL A 23 19.40 -17.20 1.19
N LEU A 24 20.46 -17.96 1.49
CA LEU A 24 21.84 -17.49 1.36
C LEU A 24 22.29 -17.32 -0.09
N ALA A 25 21.72 -18.07 -1.04
CA ALA A 25 22.08 -17.97 -2.45
C ALA A 25 21.52 -16.71 -3.14
N VAL A 26 20.39 -16.17 -2.66
CA VAL A 26 19.74 -14.99 -3.24
C VAL A 26 20.34 -13.67 -2.71
N GLY A 27 20.80 -13.65 -1.45
CA GLY A 27 21.38 -12.44 -0.85
C GLY A 27 22.72 -11.98 -1.44
N VAL A 28 23.53 -12.90 -1.99
CA VAL A 28 24.85 -12.57 -2.56
C VAL A 28 24.76 -11.85 -3.91
N LEU A 29 23.68 -12.07 -4.68
CA LEU A 29 23.56 -11.49 -6.02
C LEU A 29 23.13 -10.01 -6.02
N LEU A 30 22.49 -9.54 -4.93
CA LEU A 30 21.99 -8.16 -4.81
C LEU A 30 23.00 -7.18 -4.18
N ALA A 31 24.11 -7.67 -3.62
CA ALA A 31 25.11 -6.82 -2.97
C ALA A 31 26.22 -6.30 -3.92
N LEU A 32 26.24 -6.72 -5.19
CA LEU A 32 27.29 -6.34 -6.15
C LEU A 32 26.95 -5.15 -7.06
N ASP A 33 25.72 -4.62 -7.04
CA ASP A 33 25.29 -3.60 -8.02
C ASP A 33 25.43 -2.15 -7.53
N ASP A 34 25.77 -1.91 -6.26
CA ASP A 34 25.75 -0.55 -5.65
C ASP A 34 27.08 0.23 -5.75
N ASP A 35 28.10 -0.31 -6.42
CA ASP A 35 29.44 0.32 -6.45
C ASP A 35 29.85 0.74 -7.88
N ARG A 36 29.37 1.90 -8.32
CA ARG A 36 29.92 2.79 -9.38
C ARG A 36 28.91 3.93 -9.63
N GLY A 37 29.10 5.17 -9.19
CA GLY A 37 30.32 5.93 -9.00
C GLY A 37 30.08 7.30 -9.66
N THR A 38 29.74 8.32 -8.87
CA THR A 38 29.82 9.72 -9.28
C THR A 38 31.26 10.20 -9.17
N PRO A 39 31.71 11.08 -10.08
CA PRO A 39 32.48 12.20 -9.60
C PRO A 39 32.07 13.55 -10.21
N SER A 40 32.25 14.53 -9.33
CA SER A 40 32.05 15.97 -9.43
C SER A 40 33.18 16.69 -10.19
N ALA A 41 32.87 17.95 -10.56
CA ALA A 41 33.75 19.12 -10.60
C ALA A 41 34.24 19.68 -11.97
N ALA A 42 33.69 20.88 -12.27
CA ALA A 42 34.33 22.15 -12.66
C ALA A 42 35.29 22.26 -13.88
N GLY A 43 35.01 23.23 -14.75
CA GLY A 43 35.94 23.82 -15.72
C GLY A 43 35.40 25.11 -16.36
N THR A 44 36.20 26.17 -16.37
CA THR A 44 35.87 27.59 -16.51
C THR A 44 36.08 28.20 -17.91
N ALA A 45 35.19 29.13 -18.30
CA ALA A 45 35.29 30.32 -19.20
C ALA A 45 35.72 30.24 -20.68
N ASN A 46 34.97 30.90 -21.59
CA ASN A 46 35.28 32.23 -22.16
C ASN A 46 34.31 32.67 -23.30
N SER A 47 33.78 33.91 -23.22
CA SER A 47 33.70 35.00 -24.24
C SER A 47 33.40 34.66 -25.73
N THR A 48 32.58 35.34 -26.55
CA THR A 48 32.00 36.71 -26.63
C THR A 48 31.06 36.74 -27.89
N PRO A 49 30.34 37.83 -28.24
CA PRO A 49 29.04 37.82 -28.93
C PRO A 49 29.10 37.93 -30.46
N HIS A 50 28.02 37.51 -31.13
CA HIS A 50 27.70 37.96 -32.49
C HIS A 50 26.18 37.99 -32.72
N SER A 51 25.63 39.21 -32.83
CA SER A 51 24.43 39.51 -33.63
C SER A 51 24.91 39.90 -35.04
N PRO A 52 24.19 39.56 -36.13
CA PRO A 52 23.18 40.51 -36.63
C PRO A 52 21.92 39.90 -37.27
N ALA A 53 20.80 40.58 -36.96
CA ALA A 53 19.75 41.10 -37.86
C ALA A 53 18.84 40.19 -38.73
N THR A 54 17.54 40.48 -38.55
CA THR A 54 16.41 40.51 -39.53
C THR A 54 15.79 39.18 -39.99
N SER A 55 14.57 38.89 -39.50
CA SER A 55 13.44 38.50 -40.35
C SER A 55 12.10 38.66 -39.62
N ALA A 56 11.05 38.90 -40.39
CA ALA A 56 9.75 39.45 -39.99
C ALA A 56 8.80 38.49 -39.23
N ALA A 57 7.85 39.12 -38.52
CA ALA A 57 6.58 38.69 -37.86
C ALA A 57 5.98 37.30 -38.23
N PRO A 58 5.28 36.60 -37.30
CA PRO A 58 3.99 37.05 -36.76
C PRO A 58 3.82 36.94 -35.23
N LYS A 59 2.92 37.79 -34.72
CA LYS A 59 2.48 37.89 -33.32
C LYS A 59 1.77 36.60 -32.88
N PRO A 60 2.18 35.94 -31.78
CA PRO A 60 1.40 34.85 -31.21
C PRO A 60 0.05 35.38 -30.69
N PRO A 61 -1.06 34.64 -30.85
CA PRO A 61 -2.31 35.01 -30.21
C PRO A 61 -2.11 35.00 -28.69
N SER A 62 -2.47 36.10 -28.04
CA SER A 62 -2.51 36.15 -26.57
C SER A 62 -3.42 35.03 -26.06
N PRO A 63 -2.97 34.16 -25.15
CA PRO A 63 -3.91 33.31 -24.43
C PRO A 63 -4.79 34.23 -23.59
N SER A 64 -6.10 34.22 -23.84
CA SER A 64 -7.07 34.75 -22.88
C SER A 64 -6.95 33.93 -21.61
N THR A 65 -6.22 34.45 -20.64
CA THR A 65 -6.16 33.91 -19.28
C THR A 65 -7.46 34.27 -18.56
N SER A 66 -8.54 33.54 -18.86
CA SER A 66 -9.64 33.45 -17.90
C SER A 66 -9.10 32.71 -16.67
N PRO A 67 -9.21 33.28 -15.46
CA PRO A 67 -8.85 32.57 -14.23
C PRO A 67 -9.65 31.28 -14.13
N PRO A 68 -9.03 30.13 -13.82
CA PRO A 68 -9.76 28.93 -13.43
C PRO A 68 -10.67 29.28 -12.25
N ALA A 69 -11.93 28.86 -12.34
CA ALA A 69 -12.85 28.92 -11.20
C ALA A 69 -12.21 28.20 -9.99
N PRO A 70 -12.44 28.68 -8.75
CA PRO A 70 -11.89 28.04 -7.57
C PRO A 70 -12.34 26.56 -7.53
N PRO A 71 -11.47 25.62 -7.11
CA PRO A 71 -11.91 24.25 -6.91
C PRO A 71 -13.06 24.29 -5.90
N THR A 72 -14.22 23.83 -6.34
CA THR A 72 -15.35 23.61 -5.45
C THR A 72 -14.85 22.59 -4.44
N THR A 73 -15.02 22.85 -3.14
CA THR A 73 -14.65 21.94 -2.06
C THR A 73 -15.19 20.54 -2.36
N GLU A 74 -14.36 19.71 -2.97
CA GLU A 74 -14.71 18.38 -3.44
C GLU A 74 -14.66 17.48 -2.21
N ALA A 75 -15.78 16.82 -1.92
CA ALA A 75 -15.78 15.72 -0.96
C ALA A 75 -14.68 14.73 -1.37
N PRO A 76 -14.03 14.03 -0.41
CA PRO A 76 -13.02 13.03 -0.73
C PRO A 76 -13.52 12.11 -1.82
N GLU A 77 -12.77 12.01 -2.92
CA GLU A 77 -13.17 11.22 -4.09
C GLU A 77 -13.47 9.78 -3.64
N PRO A 78 -14.61 9.19 -4.06
CA PRO A 78 -14.93 7.80 -3.74
C PRO A 78 -13.80 6.88 -4.21
N LEU A 79 -13.26 6.06 -3.30
CA LEU A 79 -12.25 5.07 -3.68
C LEU A 79 -12.91 3.90 -4.42
N ASP A 80 -12.44 3.61 -5.64
CA ASP A 80 -12.79 2.36 -6.32
C ASP A 80 -12.19 1.16 -5.57
N LEU A 81 -12.85 -0.01 -5.64
CA LEU A 81 -12.42 -1.22 -4.94
C LEU A 81 -11.01 -1.65 -5.30
N ARG A 82 -10.59 -1.45 -6.55
CA ARG A 82 -9.23 -1.78 -6.99
C ARG A 82 -8.19 -0.87 -6.34
N GLN A 83 -8.54 0.41 -6.16
CA GLN A 83 -7.68 1.37 -5.48
C GLN A 83 -7.62 1.09 -3.99
N LEU A 84 -8.77 0.84 -3.34
CA LEU A 84 -8.82 0.36 -1.95
C LEU A 84 -7.89 -0.84 -1.78
N ALA A 85 -8.00 -1.86 -2.64
CA ALA A 85 -7.21 -3.07 -2.50
C ALA A 85 -5.70 -2.79 -2.55
N THR A 86 -5.29 -1.90 -3.46
CA THR A 86 -3.88 -1.53 -3.63
C THR A 86 -3.36 -0.79 -2.40
N GLU A 87 -4.09 0.21 -1.92
CA GLU A 87 -3.70 1.02 -0.75
C GLU A 87 -3.71 0.20 0.54
N PHE A 88 -4.73 -0.64 0.73
CA PHE A 88 -4.88 -1.52 1.89
C PHE A 88 -3.72 -2.53 1.96
N VAL A 89 -3.40 -3.20 0.85
CA VAL A 89 -2.28 -4.15 0.80
C VAL A 89 -0.94 -3.44 1.00
N ALA A 90 -0.72 -2.27 0.39
CA ALA A 90 0.50 -1.50 0.56
C ALA A 90 0.72 -1.11 2.03
N LEU A 91 -0.36 -0.73 2.72
CA LEU A 91 -0.33 -0.39 4.14
C LEU A 91 0.00 -1.62 5.00
N LEU A 92 -0.61 -2.77 4.73
CA LEU A 92 -0.30 -4.02 5.43
C LEU A 92 1.15 -4.48 5.22
N VAL A 93 1.68 -4.41 4.00
CA VAL A 93 3.08 -4.77 3.72
C VAL A 93 4.03 -3.88 4.50
N LYS A 94 3.78 -2.57 4.51
CA LYS A 94 4.58 -1.61 5.28
C LYS A 94 4.51 -1.88 6.78
N ALA A 95 3.30 -2.08 7.32
CA ALA A 95 3.09 -2.37 8.74
C ALA A 95 3.79 -3.67 9.15
N GLN A 96 3.74 -4.70 8.29
CA GLN A 96 4.38 -5.99 8.55
C GLN A 96 5.91 -5.85 8.58
N ALA A 97 6.49 -5.08 7.67
CA ALA A 97 7.93 -4.78 7.67
C ALA A 97 8.37 -4.01 8.92
N GLN A 98 7.48 -3.23 9.52
CA GLN A 98 7.72 -2.47 10.75
C GLN A 98 7.39 -3.24 12.03
N GLY A 99 6.89 -4.47 11.92
CA GLY A 99 6.42 -5.27 13.08
C GLY A 99 5.17 -4.70 13.75
N GLN A 100 4.41 -3.84 13.06
CA GLN A 100 3.16 -3.24 13.55
C GLN A 100 1.93 -4.11 13.29
N VAL A 101 2.09 -5.17 12.50
CA VAL A 101 1.12 -6.24 12.31
C VAL A 101 1.89 -7.55 12.19
N ASP A 102 1.42 -8.61 12.84
CA ASP A 102 2.02 -9.91 12.64
C ASP A 102 1.66 -10.49 11.25
N ARG A 103 2.46 -11.45 10.78
CA ARG A 103 2.28 -12.03 9.44
C ARG A 103 0.91 -12.67 9.27
N ARG A 104 0.43 -13.38 10.30
CA ARG A 104 -0.82 -14.14 10.20
C ARG A 104 -2.00 -13.19 10.10
N THR A 105 -2.03 -12.15 10.93
CA THR A 105 -3.05 -11.10 10.88
C THR A 105 -3.05 -10.36 9.55
N ALA A 106 -1.86 -10.05 9.01
CA ALA A 106 -1.76 -9.44 7.68
C ALA A 106 -2.31 -10.35 6.57
N ASP A 107 -2.07 -11.66 6.65
CA ASP A 107 -2.60 -12.64 5.68
C ASP A 107 -4.13 -12.77 5.81
N ASP A 108 -4.66 -12.91 7.03
CA ASP A 108 -6.11 -12.97 7.31
C ASP A 108 -6.86 -11.72 6.78
N LEU A 109 -6.29 -10.52 6.97
CA LEU A 109 -6.88 -9.28 6.47
C LEU A 109 -6.85 -9.18 4.93
N ARG A 110 -5.83 -9.75 4.27
CA ARG A 110 -5.78 -9.82 2.80
C ARG A 110 -6.82 -10.79 2.25
N ASP A 111 -7.07 -11.89 2.94
CA ASP A 111 -8.10 -12.86 2.55
C ASP A 111 -9.50 -12.23 2.66
N GLU A 112 -9.76 -11.50 3.75
CA GLU A 112 -11.06 -10.81 3.92
C GLU A 112 -11.25 -9.66 2.90
N LEU A 113 -10.17 -8.95 2.55
CA LEU A 113 -10.17 -7.99 1.45
C LEU A 113 -10.44 -8.68 0.09
N ALA A 114 -9.88 -9.86 -0.15
CA ALA A 114 -10.14 -10.62 -1.36
C ALA A 114 -11.61 -11.05 -1.45
N ASP A 115 -12.22 -11.43 -0.33
CA ASP A 115 -13.65 -11.73 -0.22
C ASP A 115 -14.51 -10.50 -0.55
N LEU A 116 -14.13 -9.30 -0.09
CA LEU A 116 -14.80 -8.05 -0.46
C LEU A 116 -14.75 -7.80 -1.98
N ILE A 117 -13.60 -8.00 -2.61
CA ILE A 117 -13.40 -7.74 -4.05
C ILE A 117 -14.12 -8.77 -4.92
N ARG A 118 -14.08 -10.05 -4.53
CA ARG A 118 -14.69 -11.17 -5.26
C ARG A 118 -16.20 -11.29 -4.98
N GLY A 119 -16.66 -10.73 -3.87
CA GLY A 119 -18.03 -10.77 -3.41
C GLY A 119 -19.03 -10.12 -4.37
N LYS A 120 -20.31 -10.47 -4.22
CA LYS A 120 -21.37 -9.86 -5.03
C LYS A 120 -21.56 -8.39 -4.61
N PRO A 121 -21.91 -7.49 -5.54
CA PRO A 121 -22.14 -6.07 -5.21
C PRO A 121 -23.12 -5.84 -4.06
N LYS A 122 -24.20 -6.63 -4.01
CA LYS A 122 -25.21 -6.57 -2.94
C LYS A 122 -24.68 -6.92 -1.54
N ASP A 123 -23.59 -7.67 -1.46
CA ASP A 123 -23.00 -8.14 -0.21
C ASP A 123 -21.82 -7.24 0.22
N ARG A 124 -21.46 -6.22 -0.56
CA ARG A 124 -20.29 -5.35 -0.29
C ARG A 124 -20.35 -4.69 1.08
N ALA A 125 -21.50 -4.14 1.46
CA ALA A 125 -21.70 -3.53 2.78
C ALA A 125 -21.38 -4.51 3.92
N LYS A 126 -21.80 -5.77 3.75
CA LYS A 126 -21.56 -6.84 4.72
C LYS A 126 -20.08 -7.21 4.78
N HIS A 127 -19.41 -7.31 3.63
CA HIS A 127 -17.97 -7.59 3.58
C HIS A 127 -17.12 -6.45 4.16
N VAL A 128 -17.47 -5.19 3.88
CA VAL A 128 -16.82 -4.03 4.52
C VAL A 128 -16.99 -4.10 6.04
N LYS A 129 -18.21 -4.34 6.53
CA LYS A 129 -18.46 -4.50 7.97
C LYS A 129 -17.62 -5.62 8.59
N LYS A 130 -17.55 -6.77 7.94
CA LYS A 130 -16.77 -7.92 8.43
C LYS A 130 -15.27 -7.62 8.45
N LEU A 131 -14.77 -6.91 7.44
CA LEU A 131 -13.37 -6.47 7.40
C LEU A 131 -13.06 -5.47 8.52
N ARG A 132 -13.96 -4.53 8.82
CA ARG A 132 -13.85 -3.63 9.98
C ARG A 132 -13.80 -4.37 11.30
N GLU A 133 -14.75 -5.29 11.50
CA GLU A 133 -14.79 -6.14 12.71
C GLU A 133 -13.49 -6.93 12.90
N ARG A 134 -12.89 -7.42 11.80
CA ARG A 134 -11.62 -8.13 11.85
C ARG A 134 -10.43 -7.21 12.20
N ILE A 135 -10.45 -5.96 11.73
CA ILE A 135 -9.45 -4.94 12.08
C ILE A 135 -9.54 -4.62 13.58
N ASP A 136 -10.74 -4.40 14.09
CA ASP A 136 -10.99 -4.10 15.51
C ASP A 136 -10.55 -5.28 16.39
N GLU A 137 -10.94 -6.51 16.03
CA GLU A 137 -10.53 -7.72 16.77
C GLU A 137 -9.01 -7.89 16.81
N ALA A 138 -8.31 -7.60 15.71
CA ALA A 138 -6.85 -7.67 15.66
C ALA A 138 -6.19 -6.57 16.52
N ALA A 139 -6.78 -5.37 16.55
CA ALA A 139 -6.31 -4.28 17.39
C ALA A 139 -6.51 -4.58 18.88
N GLU A 140 -7.66 -5.14 19.26
CA GLU A 140 -7.97 -5.56 20.64
C GLU A 140 -7.02 -6.66 21.15
N ARG A 141 -6.47 -7.47 20.25
CA ARG A 141 -5.51 -8.54 20.57
C ARG A 141 -4.05 -8.12 20.56
N ASP A 142 -3.76 -6.83 20.33
CA ASP A 142 -2.41 -6.32 20.10
C ASP A 142 -1.68 -7.01 18.92
N GLU A 143 -2.43 -7.67 18.02
CA GLU A 143 -1.94 -8.31 16.79
C GLU A 143 -1.76 -7.28 15.66
N LEU A 144 -2.48 -6.16 15.78
CA LEU A 144 -2.43 -5.00 14.90
C LEU A 144 -2.28 -3.72 15.74
N SER A 145 -1.29 -2.89 15.43
CA SER A 145 -1.13 -1.59 16.08
C SER A 145 -2.38 -0.71 15.83
N SER A 146 -2.89 -0.05 16.87
CA SER A 146 -4.08 0.82 16.78
C SER A 146 -3.94 1.89 15.70
N GLY A 147 -2.77 2.52 15.58
CA GLY A 147 -2.53 3.53 14.55
C GLY A 147 -2.50 2.99 13.11
N ILE A 148 -2.36 1.67 12.93
CA ILE A 148 -2.56 0.99 11.64
C ILE A 148 -4.03 0.62 11.46
N ALA A 149 -4.70 0.14 12.50
CA ALA A 149 -6.13 -0.16 12.49
C ALA A 149 -6.95 1.06 12.04
N ASP A 150 -6.71 2.23 12.65
CA ASP A 150 -7.39 3.49 12.29
C ASP A 150 -7.24 3.84 10.81
N ARG A 151 -6.01 3.70 10.26
CA ARG A 151 -5.75 4.01 8.85
C ARG A 151 -6.43 3.02 7.89
N LEU A 152 -6.53 1.76 8.29
CA LEU A 152 -7.27 0.76 7.51
C LEU A 152 -8.76 1.06 7.54
N ASP A 153 -9.31 1.51 8.67
CA ASP A 153 -10.72 1.88 8.78
C ASP A 153 -11.05 3.14 7.97
N ASP A 154 -10.18 4.16 8.01
CA ASP A 154 -10.27 5.37 7.18
C ASP A 154 -10.33 5.02 5.68
N LEU A 155 -9.56 4.01 5.24
CA LEU A 155 -9.59 3.55 3.86
C LEU A 155 -10.93 2.89 3.51
N LEU A 156 -11.49 2.11 4.44
CA LEU A 156 -12.79 1.46 4.26
C LEU A 156 -13.96 2.44 4.27
N GLU A 157 -13.84 3.55 4.99
CA GLU A 157 -14.87 4.59 5.02
C GLU A 157 -15.01 5.32 3.68
N ARG A 158 -13.92 5.45 2.93
CA ARG A 158 -13.90 6.11 1.61
C ARG A 158 -14.46 5.27 0.48
N VAL A 159 -14.72 3.98 0.71
CA VAL A 159 -15.49 3.18 -0.24
C VAL A 159 -16.94 3.59 -0.12
N GLU A 160 -17.46 4.27 -1.15
CA GLU A 160 -18.89 4.51 -1.31
C GLU A 160 -19.62 3.16 -1.38
N VAL A 161 -20.06 2.69 -0.23
CA VAL A 161 -21.10 1.69 -0.18
C VAL A 161 -22.37 2.44 -0.53
N HIS A 162 -22.77 2.39 -1.80
CA HIS A 162 -24.14 2.61 -2.22
C HIS A 162 -25.03 1.57 -1.52
N VAL A 163 -25.26 1.75 -0.21
CA VAL A 163 -26.35 1.11 0.49
C VAL A 163 -27.58 1.81 -0.05
N GLY A 164 -28.18 1.17 -1.07
CA GLY A 164 -29.49 1.55 -1.55
C GLY A 164 -30.39 1.77 -0.35
N ARG A 165 -30.85 3.01 -0.21
CA ARG A 165 -32.01 3.38 0.57
C ARG A 165 -33.22 2.76 -0.13
N ASP A 166 -33.37 1.46 0.02
CA ASP A 166 -34.49 0.68 -0.49
C ASP A 166 -34.67 -0.46 0.50
N ASP A 167 -35.59 -0.24 1.45
CA ASP A 167 -36.36 -1.26 2.17
C ASP A 167 -37.34 -0.56 3.14
N GLY A 168 -38.56 -0.30 2.66
CA GLY A 168 -39.79 -0.22 3.47
C GLY A 168 -40.32 1.15 3.89
#